data_AF-A0A7X8YV85-F1
#
_entry.id   AF-A0A7X8YV85-F1
#
_cell.length_a   1.000
_cell.length_b   1.000
_cell.length_c   1.000
_cell.angle_alpha   90.00
_cell.angle_beta   90.00
_cell.angle_gamma   90.00
#
_symmetry.space_group_name_H-M   'P 1'
#
loop_
_entity.id
_entity.type
_entity.pdbx_description
1 polymer ?
#
loop_
_entity_poly.entity_id
_entity_poly.type
_entity_poly.pdbx_seq_one_letter_code
_entity_poly.pdbx_strand_id
1 'polypeptide(L)'
;MPVFVCRNRVLSVRLSEEEYDTLMERSVREGARSLSDFVRAAVLAPVPEIGHDSQDLEAKVAGLDGLNRRLEELDRKVGRLSRKLD
;
A
#
# COMPACT_ATOMS: atom_id res chain seq x y z
N MET A 1 35.85 13.64 -15.50
CA MET A 1 34.89 13.54 -14.38
C MET A 1 33.48 13.60 -14.98
N PRO A 2 32.65 12.56 -14.84
CA PRO A 2 31.28 12.63 -15.36
C PRO A 2 30.48 13.63 -14.51
N VAL A 3 30.06 14.73 -15.14
CA VAL A 3 29.13 15.69 -14.54
C VAL A 3 27.73 15.10 -14.70
N PHE A 4 27.11 14.67 -13.60
CA PHE A 4 25.71 14.25 -13.62
C PHE A 4 24.84 15.49 -13.87
N VAL A 5 24.51 15.73 -15.14
CA VAL A 5 23.59 16.80 -15.52
C VAL A 5 22.21 16.41 -14.98
N CYS A 6 21.78 17.08 -13.91
CA CYS A 6 20.45 16.93 -13.35
C CYS A 6 19.42 17.41 -14.38
N ARG A 7 18.89 16.49 -15.19
CA ARG A 7 17.84 16.78 -16.18
C ARG A 7 16.48 16.89 -15.48
N ASN A 8 16.32 17.87 -14.60
CA ASN A 8 15.02 18.19 -14.05
C ASN A 8 14.14 18.76 -15.17
N ARG A 9 13.00 18.14 -15.43
CA ARG A 9 11.97 18.62 -16.35
C ARG A 9 10.77 19.08 -15.54
N VAL A 10 10.19 20.22 -15.90
CA VAL A 10 9.01 20.76 -15.22
C VAL A 10 7.75 20.15 -15.85
N LEU A 11 6.86 19.64 -15.01
CA LEU A 11 5.52 19.19 -15.39
C LEU A 11 4.53 20.29 -14.99
N SER A 12 3.78 20.84 -15.95
CA SER A 12 2.69 21.79 -15.67
C SER A 12 1.36 21.09 -15.92
N VAL A 13 0.53 20.99 -14.88
CA VAL A 13 -0.81 20.40 -14.96
C VAL A 13 -1.82 21.51 -14.68
N ARG A 14 -2.88 21.59 -15.50
CA ARG A 14 -4.02 22.45 -15.23
C ARG A 14 -5.05 21.64 -14.47
N LEU A 15 -5.48 22.16 -13.34
CA LEU A 15 -6.45 21.57 -12.44
C LEU A 15 -7.57 22.58 -12.20
N SER A 16 -8.76 22.11 -11.91
CA SER A 16 -9.79 22.96 -11.30
C SER A 16 -9.40 23.32 -9.86
N GLU A 17 -10.06 24.33 -9.29
CA GLU A 17 -9.84 24.74 -7.90
C GLU A 17 -10.15 23.60 -6.92
N GLU A 18 -11.23 22.85 -7.17
CA GLU A 18 -11.64 21.68 -6.38
C GLU A 18 -10.60 20.53 -6.44
N GLU A 19 -10.03 20.29 -7.61
CA GLU A 19 -8.99 19.27 -7.80
C GLU A 19 -7.69 19.67 -7.09
N TYR A 20 -7.34 20.96 -7.11
CA TYR A 20 -6.17 21.48 -6.42
C TYR A 20 -6.30 21.34 -4.90
N ASP A 21 -7.44 21.73 -4.33
CA ASP A 21 -7.69 21.61 -2.89
C ASP A 21 -7.67 20.15 -2.44
N THR A 22 -8.28 19.26 -3.23
CA THR A 22 -8.26 17.81 -2.95
C THR A 22 -6.84 17.25 -2.95
N LEU A 23 -5.99 17.68 -3.90
CA LEU A 23 -4.58 17.26 -3.95
C LEU A 23 -3.78 17.83 -2.79
N MET A 24 -4.07 19.07 -2.38
CA MET A 24 -3.43 19.72 -1.25
C MET A 24 -3.75 18.97 0.05
N GLU A 25 -5.02 18.67 0.31
CA GLU A 25 -5.43 17.89 1.49
C GLU A 25 -4.80 16.49 1.52
N ARG A 26 -4.75 15.80 0.38
CA ARG A 26 -4.11 14.49 0.28
C ARG A 26 -2.61 14.56 0.51
N SER A 27 -1.94 15.60 0.01
CA SER A 27 -0.51 15.81 0.23
C SER A 27 -0.16 16.01 1.70
N VAL A 28 -1.00 16.74 2.44
CA VAL A 28 -0.87 16.92 3.89
C VAL A 28 -1.11 15.61 4.63
N ARG A 29 -2.13 14.85 4.22
CA ARG A 29 -2.49 13.56 4.84
C ARG A 29 -1.39 12.50 4.68
N GLU A 30 -0.73 12.45 3.52
CA GLU A 30 0.40 11.54 3.28
C GLU A 30 1.72 12.05 3.88
N GLY A 31 1.77 13.27 4.40
CA GLY A 31 2.98 13.83 5.02
C GLY A 31 4.08 14.18 4.01
N ALA A 32 3.71 14.46 2.75
CA ALA A 32 4.68 14.82 1.73
C ALA A 32 5.31 16.19 2.03
N ARG A 33 6.63 16.30 1.83
CA ARG A 33 7.38 17.57 2.02
C ARG A 33 7.01 18.64 0.99
N SER A 34 6.45 18.26 -0.14
CA SER A 34 5.95 19.19 -1.17
C SER A 34 4.88 18.52 -2.04
N LEU A 35 4.01 19.34 -2.65
CA LEU A 35 3.02 18.87 -3.63
C LEU A 35 3.71 18.15 -4.81
N SER A 36 4.90 18.60 -5.21
CA SER A 36 5.68 17.94 -6.25
C SER A 36 6.20 16.56 -5.82
N ASP A 37 6.55 16.38 -4.55
CA ASP A 37 6.94 15.06 -4.02
C ASP A 37 5.72 14.13 -3.91
N PHE A 38 4.56 14.67 -3.51
CA PHE A 38 3.29 13.93 -3.49
C PHE A 38 2.89 13.48 -4.90
N VAL A 39 2.88 14.40 -5.88
CA VAL A 39 2.58 14.06 -7.27
C VAL A 39 3.62 13.10 -7.82
N ARG A 40 4.91 13.26 -7.47
CA ARG A 40 5.94 12.30 -7.90
C ARG A 40 5.70 10.93 -7.30
N ALA A 41 5.34 10.84 -6.02
CA ALA A 41 5.00 9.58 -5.36
C ALA A 41 3.76 8.94 -5.99
N ALA A 42 2.72 9.73 -6.30
CA ALA A 42 1.49 9.22 -6.93
C ALA A 42 1.69 8.80 -8.40
N VAL A 43 2.53 9.52 -9.16
CA VAL A 43 2.80 9.25 -10.59
C VAL A 43 3.83 8.13 -10.76
N LEU A 44 4.82 8.03 -9.86
CA LEU A 44 5.81 6.96 -9.86
C LEU A 44 5.41 5.76 -9.01
N ALA A 45 4.33 5.87 -8.22
CA ALA A 45 3.71 4.71 -7.60
C ALA A 45 3.45 3.72 -8.75
N PRO A 46 3.88 2.46 -8.60
CA PRO A 46 3.55 1.45 -9.57
C PRO A 46 2.03 1.45 -9.65
N VAL A 47 1.50 1.92 -10.79
CA VAL A 47 0.09 1.74 -11.13
C VAL A 47 -0.11 0.24 -10.96
N PRO A 48 -0.96 -0.22 -10.01
CA PRO A 48 -1.27 -1.63 -9.96
C PRO A 48 -1.82 -1.95 -11.34
N GLU A 49 -1.07 -2.74 -12.11
CA GLU A 49 -1.59 -3.23 -13.37
C GLU A 49 -2.89 -3.93 -13.00
N ILE A 50 -4.00 -3.43 -13.55
CA ILE A 50 -5.37 -3.89 -13.26
C ILE A 50 -5.57 -5.39 -13.62
N GLY A 51 -4.50 -6.11 -13.99
CA GLY A 51 -4.47 -7.55 -14.24
C GLY A 51 -3.64 -8.42 -13.28
N HIS A 52 -2.86 -7.88 -12.32
CA HIS A 52 -2.02 -8.71 -11.42
C HIS A 52 -2.53 -8.78 -9.97
N ASP A 53 -3.39 -7.86 -9.54
CA ASP A 53 -3.89 -7.81 -8.15
C ASP A 53 -4.83 -8.96 -7.81
N SER A 54 -5.56 -9.53 -8.79
CA SER A 54 -6.47 -10.66 -8.52
C SER A 54 -5.72 -11.88 -8.03
N GLN A 55 -4.52 -12.14 -8.57
CA GLN A 55 -3.72 -13.32 -8.23
C GLN A 55 -2.99 -13.13 -6.89
N ASP A 56 -2.54 -11.91 -6.58
CA ASP A 56 -1.93 -11.59 -5.28
C ASP A 56 -2.99 -11.49 -4.16
N LEU A 57 -4.22 -11.05 -4.49
CA LEU A 57 -5.36 -11.06 -3.57
C LEU A 57 -5.85 -12.49 -3.31
N GLU A 58 -5.95 -13.35 -4.32
CA GLU A 58 -6.23 -14.78 -4.14
C GLU A 58 -5.16 -15.47 -3.30
N ALA A 59 -3.87 -15.17 -3.52
CA ALA A 59 -2.78 -15.69 -2.71
C ALA A 59 -2.85 -15.21 -1.25
N LYS A 60 -3.22 -13.94 -1.01
CA LYS A 60 -3.44 -13.40 0.34
C LYS A 60 -4.66 -13.98 1.03
N VAL A 61 -5.76 -14.20 0.30
CA VAL A 61 -6.97 -14.86 0.81
C VAL A 61 -6.67 -16.33 1.16
N ALA A 62 -5.96 -17.05 0.30
CA ALA A 62 -5.51 -18.41 0.60
C ALA A 62 -4.56 -18.47 1.81
N GLY A 63 -3.70 -17.45 1.96
CA GLY A 63 -2.85 -17.27 3.13
C GLY A 63 -3.64 -17.04 4.42
N LEU A 64 -4.70 -16.22 4.36
CA LEU A 64 -5.64 -15.95 5.46
C LEU A 64 -6.39 -17.22 5.89
N ASP A 65 -6.89 -18.02 4.93
CA ASP A 65 -7.54 -19.30 5.23
C ASP A 65 -6.58 -20.30 5.88
N GLY A 66 -5.33 -20.34 5.41
CA GLY A 66 -4.28 -21.16 6.00
C GLY A 66 -3.94 -20.75 7.43
N LEU A 67 -3.90 -19.45 7.71
CA LEU A 67 -3.71 -18.89 9.05
C LEU A 67 -4.90 -19.23 9.97
N ASN A 68 -6.13 -19.13 9.47
CA ASN A 68 -7.32 -19.41 10.25
C ASN A 68 -7.38 -20.89 10.69
N ARG A 69 -7.03 -21.81 9.79
CA ARG A 69 -6.90 -23.25 10.14
C ARG A 69 -5.83 -23.51 11.20
N ARG A 70 -4.70 -22.80 11.14
CA ARG A 70 -3.65 -22.92 12.15
C ARG A 70 -4.10 -22.38 13.50
N LEU A 71 -4.88 -21.29 13.52
CA LEU A 71 -5.48 -20.76 14.73
C LEU A 71 -6.50 -21.73 15.33
N GLU A 72 -7.37 -22.34 14.53
CA GLU A 72 -8.28 -23.39 15.01
C GLU A 72 -7.54 -24.61 15.57
N GLU A 73 -6.45 -25.04 14.92
CA GLU A 73 -5.66 -26.15 15.41
C GLU A 73 -4.96 -25.80 16.73
N LEU A 74 -4.48 -24.57 16.86
CA LEU A 74 -3.90 -24.06 18.09
C LEU A 74 -4.95 -23.99 19.20
N ASP A 75 -6.15 -23.50 18.92
CA ASP A 75 -7.26 -23.43 19.87
C ASP A 75 -7.68 -24.83 20.35
N ARG A 76 -7.78 -25.81 19.44
CA ARG A 76 -8.02 -27.21 19.80
C ARG A 76 -6.91 -27.79 20.68
N LYS A 77 -5.64 -27.46 20.42
CA LYS A 77 -4.50 -27.92 21.22
C LYS A 77 -4.51 -27.27 22.61
N VAL A 78 -4.78 -25.96 22.69
CA VAL A 78 -4.91 -25.23 23.95
C VAL A 78 -6.09 -25.77 24.77
N GLY A 79 -7.25 -26.00 24.16
CA GLY A 79 -8.40 -26.61 24.84
C GLY A 79 -8.14 -28.04 25.33
N ARG A 80 -7.33 -28.83 24.60
CA ARG A 80 -6.90 -30.17 25.05
C ARG A 80 -5.90 -30.11 26.20
N LEU A 81 -5.00 -29.13 26.21
CA LEU A 81 -4.04 -28.92 27.29
C LEU A 81 -4.75 -28.40 28.55
N SER A 82 -5.69 -27.47 28.40
CA SER A 82 -6.50 -26.95 29.51
C SER A 82 -7.27 -28.07 30.21
N ARG A 83 -7.90 -28.98 29.45
CA ARG A 83 -8.60 -30.16 29.99
C ARG A 83 -7.72 -31.24 30.61
N LYS A 84 -6.40 -31.16 30.44
CA LYS A 84 -5.43 -32.06 31.08
C LYS A 84 -4.79 -31.43 32.32
N LEU A 85 -5.03 -30.13 32.53
CA LEU A 85 -4.52 -29.36 33.65
C LEU A 85 -5.60 -29.15 34.74
N ASP A 86 -6.89 -29.28 34.38
CA ASP A 86 -7.99 -29.70 35.27
C ASP A 86 -7.91 -31.21 35.54
#